data_AF-A0AAU9VGS5-F1
#
_entry.id   AF-A0AAU9VGS5-F1
#
_cell.length_a   1.000
_cell.length_b   1.000
_cell.length_c   1.000
_cell.angle_alpha   90.00
_cell.angle_beta   90.00
_cell.angle_gamma   90.00
#
_symmetry.space_group_name_H-M   'P 1'
#
loop_
_entity.id
_entity.type
_entity.pdbx_description
1 polymer ?
#
loop_
_entity_poly.entity_id
_entity_poly.type
_entity_poly.pdbx_seq_one_letter_code
_entity_poly.pdbx_strand_id
1 'polypeptide(L)'
;MFLLLSNSSEVSFNPTITISVILAVVALIAPSITAFINNKHIEKMKKMENNHEIHKNLVDRKISMLEKYIASVGEVYIASKSTSGNLPEVINYTKIYSQTLIYVSEESTKLMRDINSIIVQKRFDDLVDKLPELSLVLKDEMRKLN
;
A
#
# COMPACT_ATOMS: atom_id res chain seq x y z
N MET A 1 -67.47 -9.32 -63.18
CA MET A 1 -66.11 -9.89 -63.19
C MET A 1 -65.14 -8.71 -63.17
N PHE A 2 -64.26 -8.69 -62.16
CA PHE A 2 -63.11 -7.76 -62.02
C PHE A 2 -63.51 -6.29 -61.76
N LEU A 3 -63.10 -5.59 -60.69
CA LEU A 3 -61.88 -5.67 -59.89
C LEU A 3 -62.16 -5.29 -58.43
N LEU A 4 -61.84 -6.21 -57.52
CA LEU A 4 -61.35 -5.87 -56.19
C LEU A 4 -60.02 -5.13 -56.41
N LEU A 5 -60.05 -3.80 -56.39
CA LEU A 5 -58.81 -3.02 -56.31
C LEU A 5 -58.28 -3.15 -54.89
N SER A 6 -57.43 -4.18 -54.76
CA SER A 6 -56.37 -4.36 -53.80
C SER A 6 -55.98 -3.04 -53.13
N ASN A 7 -56.39 -2.92 -51.88
CA ASN A 7 -55.92 -1.92 -50.95
C ASN A 7 -54.47 -2.27 -50.59
N SER A 8 -53.52 -1.94 -51.47
CA SER A 8 -52.08 -2.07 -51.18
C SER A 8 -51.67 -0.87 -50.35
N SER A 9 -51.57 -1.09 -49.04
CA SER A 9 -50.99 -0.17 -48.08
C SER A 9 -49.49 -0.01 -48.39
N GLU A 10 -49.15 0.97 -49.22
CA GLU A 10 -47.76 1.43 -49.35
C GLU A 10 -47.38 2.16 -48.06
N VAL A 11 -46.55 1.51 -47.25
CA VAL A 11 -45.94 2.11 -46.07
C VAL A 11 -44.92 3.14 -46.54
N SER A 12 -45.30 4.42 -46.56
CA SER A 12 -44.38 5.51 -46.87
C SER A 12 -43.47 5.77 -45.67
N PHE A 13 -42.15 5.61 -45.86
CA PHE A 13 -41.16 5.90 -44.83
C PHE A 13 -41.10 7.41 -44.58
N ASN A 14 -41.58 7.86 -43.42
CA ASN A 14 -41.43 9.25 -42.98
C ASN A 14 -40.07 9.41 -42.25
N PRO A 15 -39.10 10.16 -42.82
CA PRO A 15 -37.76 10.28 -42.25
C PRO A 15 -37.75 10.90 -40.85
N THR A 16 -38.64 11.87 -40.61
CA THR A 16 -38.77 12.56 -39.32
C THR A 16 -39.21 11.60 -38.22
N ILE A 17 -40.24 10.78 -38.49
CA ILE A 17 -40.73 9.77 -37.54
C ILE A 17 -39.63 8.74 -37.26
N THR A 18 -38.91 8.30 -38.30
CA THR A 18 -37.84 7.32 -38.17
C THR A 18 -36.70 7.84 -37.27
N ILE A 19 -36.26 9.08 -37.47
CA ILE A 19 -35.21 9.70 -36.66
C ILE A 19 -35.69 9.91 -35.21
N SER A 20 -36.94 10.35 -35.00
CA SER A 20 -37.51 10.53 -33.65
C SER A 20 -37.57 9.22 -32.86
N VAL A 21 -37.94 8.10 -33.51
CA VAL A 21 -37.95 6.78 -32.87
C VAL A 21 -36.53 6.34 -32.51
N ILE A 22 -35.55 6.53 -33.41
CA ILE A 22 -34.14 6.22 -33.12
C ILE A 22 -33.64 7.04 -31.93
N LEU A 23 -33.90 8.34 -31.90
CA LEU A 23 -33.51 9.21 -30.79
C LEU A 23 -34.16 8.80 -29.47
N ALA A 24 -35.45 8.41 -29.48
CA ALA A 24 -36.13 7.94 -28.29
C ALA A 24 -35.52 6.65 -27.76
N VAL A 25 -35.20 5.69 -28.64
CA VAL A 25 -34.53 4.43 -28.26
C VAL A 25 -33.13 4.69 -27.71
N VAL A 26 -32.35 5.55 -28.37
CA VAL A 26 -31.01 5.93 -27.90
C VAL A 26 -31.07 6.62 -26.55
N ALA A 27 -32.03 7.54 -26.34
CA ALA A 27 -32.21 8.23 -25.05
C ALA A 27 -32.55 7.27 -23.89
N LEU A 28 -33.24 6.16 -24.18
CA LEU A 28 -33.53 5.13 -23.18
C LEU A 28 -32.31 4.24 -22.87
N ILE A 29 -31.52 3.88 -23.88
CA ILE A 29 -30.43 2.91 -23.74
C ILE A 29 -29.10 3.59 -23.31
N ALA A 30 -28.83 4.80 -23.80
CA ALA A 30 -27.57 5.50 -23.57
C ALA A 30 -27.22 5.69 -22.07
N PRO A 31 -28.16 6.04 -21.17
CA PRO A 31 -27.88 6.12 -19.74
C PRO A 31 -27.42 4.78 -19.14
N SER A 32 -28.00 3.67 -19.60
CA SER A 32 -27.68 2.32 -19.12
C SER A 32 -26.28 1.88 -19.55
N ILE A 33 -25.93 2.11 -20.83
CA ILE A 33 -24.58 1.83 -21.35
C ILE A 33 -23.55 2.70 -20.61
N THR A 34 -23.85 3.99 -20.44
CA THR A 34 -22.97 4.93 -19.74
C THR A 34 -22.75 4.51 -18.29
N ALA A 35 -23.82 4.12 -17.58
CA ALA A 35 -23.73 3.63 -16.21
C ALA A 35 -22.88 2.36 -16.10
N PHE A 36 -23.04 1.41 -17.02
CA PHE A 36 -22.22 0.19 -17.05
C PHE A 36 -20.73 0.50 -17.24
N ILE A 37 -20.40 1.36 -18.20
CA ILE A 37 -19.01 1.78 -18.46
C ILE A 37 -18.43 2.49 -17.23
N ASN A 38 -19.19 3.42 -16.64
CA ASN A 38 -18.76 4.17 -15.47
C ASN A 38 -18.52 3.24 -14.26
N ASN A 39 -19.42 2.30 -14.01
CA ASN A 39 -19.28 1.35 -12.91
C ASN A 39 -18.03 0.48 -13.05
N LYS A 40 -17.77 -0.05 -14.26
CA LYS A 40 -16.57 -0.84 -14.54
C LYS A 40 -15.29 -0.01 -14.37
N HIS A 41 -15.32 1.26 -14.80
CA HIS A 41 -14.20 2.18 -14.60
C HIS A 41 -13.95 2.44 -13.11
N ILE A 42 -15.00 2.77 -12.34
CA ILE A 42 -14.92 3.02 -10.90
C ILE A 42 -14.39 1.79 -10.16
N GLU A 43 -14.87 0.59 -10.50
CA GLU A 43 -14.39 -0.66 -9.90
C GLU A 43 -12.89 -0.84 -10.14
N LYS A 44 -12.44 -0.65 -11.39
CA LYS A 44 -11.01 -0.73 -11.74
C LYS A 44 -10.19 0.29 -10.95
N MET A 45 -10.68 1.53 -10.85
CA MET A 45 -10.00 2.61 -10.13
C MET A 45 -9.87 2.27 -8.64
N LYS A 46 -10.96 1.88 -7.98
CA LYS A 46 -10.97 1.46 -6.56
C LYS A 46 -10.04 0.30 -6.30
N LYS A 47 -9.95 -0.66 -7.22
CA LYS A 47 -9.01 -1.79 -7.09
C LYS A 47 -7.55 -1.32 -7.14
N MET A 48 -7.22 -0.37 -8.03
CA MET A 48 -5.89 0.20 -8.10
C MET A 48 -5.55 1.03 -6.85
N GLU A 49 -6.50 1.85 -6.37
CA GLU A 49 -6.36 2.63 -5.14
C GLU A 49 -6.13 1.73 -3.92
N ASN A 50 -6.95 0.69 -3.74
CA ASN A 50 -6.82 -0.24 -2.62
C ASN A 50 -5.48 -0.99 -2.65
N ASN A 51 -5.03 -1.44 -3.83
CA ASN A 51 -3.73 -2.09 -3.96
C ASN A 51 -2.57 -1.12 -3.65
N HIS A 52 -2.67 0.12 -4.11
CA HIS A 52 -1.70 1.16 -3.79
C HIS A 52 -1.68 1.48 -2.29
N GLU A 53 -2.84 1.58 -1.66
CA GLU A 53 -2.99 1.83 -0.23
C GLU A 53 -2.41 0.68 0.60
N ILE A 54 -2.70 -0.58 0.26
CA ILE A 54 -2.10 -1.75 0.92
C ILE A 54 -0.58 -1.70 0.80
N HIS A 55 -0.05 -1.45 -0.40
CA HIS A 55 1.39 -1.37 -0.62
C HIS A 55 2.03 -0.24 0.20
N LYS A 56 1.45 0.95 0.17
CA LYS A 56 1.90 2.11 0.96
C LYS A 56 1.88 1.81 2.45
N ASN A 57 0.79 1.25 2.97
CA ASN A 57 0.66 0.89 4.39
C ASN A 57 1.72 -0.13 4.82
N LEU A 58 2.09 -1.08 3.94
CA LEU A 58 3.16 -2.04 4.21
C LEU A 58 4.53 -1.36 4.24
N VAL A 59 4.81 -0.46 3.29
CA VAL A 59 6.07 0.32 3.25
C VAL A 59 6.19 1.21 4.49
N ASP A 60 5.15 1.99 4.81
CA ASP A 60 5.10 2.89 5.97
C ASP A 60 5.30 2.10 7.27
N ARG A 61 4.67 0.93 7.39
CA ARG A 61 4.86 0.05 8.55
C ARG A 61 6.30 -0.44 8.66
N LYS A 62 6.94 -0.83 7.56
CA LYS A 62 8.33 -1.29 7.55
C LYS A 62 9.27 -0.16 7.97
N ILE A 63 9.17 1.02 7.35
CA ILE A 63 9.97 2.20 7.69
C ILE A 63 9.82 2.53 9.19
N SER A 64 8.57 2.58 9.68
CA SER A 64 8.30 2.84 11.10
C SER A 64 8.95 1.82 12.04
N MET A 65 9.04 0.54 11.66
CA MET A 65 9.71 -0.47 12.49
C MET A 65 11.23 -0.30 12.48
N LEU A 66 11.83 0.08 11.36
CA LEU A 66 13.27 0.35 11.28
C LEU A 66 13.64 1.58 12.11
N GLU A 67 12.85 2.65 12.03
CA GLU A 67 13.04 3.87 12.83
C GLU A 67 12.90 3.59 14.34
N LYS A 68 11.86 2.84 14.73
CA LYS A 68 11.68 2.43 16.14
C LYS A 68 12.83 1.57 16.63
N TYR A 69 13.38 0.71 15.76
CA TYR A 69 14.50 -0.14 16.13
C TYR A 69 15.73 0.69 16.44
N ILE A 70 16.18 1.56 15.53
CA ILE A 70 17.36 2.40 15.77
C ILE A 70 17.17 3.34 16.96
N ALA A 71 15.97 3.89 17.15
CA ALA A 71 15.64 4.70 18.32
C ALA A 71 15.80 3.88 19.62
N SER A 72 15.27 2.65 19.65
CA SER A 72 15.35 1.78 20.84
C SER A 72 16.78 1.37 21.19
N VAL A 73 17.66 1.24 20.18
CA VAL A 73 19.10 1.01 20.41
C VAL A 73 19.75 2.24 21.06
N GLY A 74 19.41 3.44 20.58
CA GLY A 74 19.86 4.70 21.18
C GLY A 74 19.37 4.89 22.62
N GLU A 75 18.11 4.57 22.89
CA GLU A 75 17.52 4.62 24.23
C GLU A 75 18.28 3.70 25.21
N VAL A 76 18.57 2.46 24.80
CA VAL A 76 19.36 1.52 25.60
C VAL A 76 20.77 2.07 25.88
N TYR A 77 21.42 2.66 24.88
CA TYR A 77 22.74 3.28 25.05
C TYR A 77 22.69 4.43 26.06
N ILE A 78 21.73 5.35 25.93
CA ILE A 78 21.56 6.49 26.84
C ILE A 78 21.29 6.00 28.27
N ALA A 79 20.35 5.07 28.44
CA ALA A 79 20.02 4.49 29.74
C ALA A 79 21.20 3.75 30.38
N SER A 80 22.08 3.13 29.57
CA SER A 80 23.29 2.46 30.08
C SER A 80 24.29 3.42 30.74
N LYS A 81 24.25 4.71 30.38
CA LYS A 81 25.09 5.75 30.97
C LYS A 81 24.45 6.40 32.21
N SER A 82 23.19 6.05 32.53
CA SER A 82 22.47 6.53 33.70
C SER A 82 22.68 5.62 34.92
N THR A 83 22.65 6.22 36.12
CA THR A 83 22.77 5.52 37.41
C THR A 83 21.53 4.65 37.74
N SER A 84 20.40 4.89 37.08
CA SER A 84 19.09 4.26 37.40
C SER A 84 18.89 2.84 36.85
N GLY A 85 19.87 2.27 36.15
CA GLY A 85 19.68 1.02 35.40
C GLY A 85 18.86 1.22 34.12
N ASN A 86 18.78 0.17 33.29
CA ASN A 86 18.26 0.24 31.91
C ASN A 86 17.24 -0.88 31.57
N LEU A 87 16.66 -1.52 32.59
CA LEU A 87 15.79 -2.68 32.38
C LEU A 87 14.54 -2.36 31.53
N PRO A 88 13.82 -1.24 31.73
CA PRO A 88 12.67 -0.88 30.89
C PRO A 88 13.04 -0.70 29.42
N GLU A 89 14.16 -0.02 29.14
CA GLU A 89 14.65 0.26 27.79
C GLU A 89 15.10 -1.03 27.10
N VAL A 90 15.77 -1.93 27.82
CA VAL A 90 16.16 -3.24 27.29
C VAL A 90 14.93 -4.11 26.96
N ILE A 91 13.87 -4.07 27.77
CA ILE A 91 12.62 -4.77 27.47
C ILE A 91 11.96 -4.20 26.21
N ASN A 92 11.85 -2.87 26.12
CA ASN A 92 11.28 -2.21 24.94
C ASN A 92 12.08 -2.52 23.68
N TYR A 93 13.42 -2.41 23.76
CA TYR A 93 14.34 -2.82 22.70
C TYR A 93 14.12 -4.27 22.27
N THR A 94 14.08 -5.22 23.21
CA THR A 94 13.92 -6.65 22.89
C THR A 94 12.63 -6.91 22.12
N LYS A 95 11.54 -6.23 22.52
CA LYS A 95 10.26 -6.29 21.80
C LYS A 95 10.41 -5.77 20.38
N ILE A 96 10.97 -4.57 20.21
CA ILE A 96 11.11 -3.93 18.89
C ILE A 96 12.05 -4.76 18.00
N TYR A 97 13.19 -5.21 18.53
CA TYR A 97 14.14 -6.10 17.85
C TYR A 97 13.44 -7.32 17.24
N SER A 98 12.69 -8.06 18.05
CA SER A 98 11.98 -9.27 17.59
C SER A 98 10.97 -8.99 16.48
N GLN A 99 10.32 -7.82 16.52
CA GLN A 99 9.36 -7.39 15.50
C GLN A 99 10.05 -6.96 14.20
N THR A 100 11.17 -6.23 14.31
CA THR A 100 11.91 -5.70 13.16
C THR A 100 12.57 -6.81 12.34
N LEU A 101 12.96 -7.93 12.96
CA LEU A 101 13.53 -9.10 12.27
C LEU A 101 12.65 -9.66 11.15
N ILE A 102 11.33 -9.42 11.18
CA ILE A 102 10.39 -9.90 10.15
C ILE A 102 10.52 -9.09 8.84
N TYR A 103 11.09 -7.89 8.92
CA TYR A 103 11.06 -6.90 7.83
C TYR A 103 12.40 -6.66 7.15
N VAL A 104 13.49 -7.16 7.73
CA VAL A 104 14.86 -6.88 7.29
C VAL A 104 15.47 -8.04 6.50
N SER A 105 16.48 -7.75 5.69
CA SER A 105 17.24 -8.77 4.96
C SER A 105 18.12 -9.61 5.88
N GLU A 106 18.65 -10.71 5.35
CA GLU A 106 19.60 -11.58 6.07
C GLU A 106 20.89 -10.83 6.45
N GLU A 107 21.36 -9.92 5.59
CA GLU A 107 22.52 -9.07 5.86
C GLU A 107 22.29 -8.18 7.07
N SER A 108 21.20 -7.42 7.07
CA SER A 108 20.78 -6.58 8.20
C SER A 108 20.54 -7.39 9.47
N THR A 109 20.00 -8.60 9.34
CA THR A 109 19.78 -9.51 10.46
C THR A 109 21.10 -9.86 11.17
N LYS A 110 22.19 -10.08 10.43
CA LYS A 110 23.51 -10.38 11.01
C LYS A 110 24.00 -9.22 11.88
N LEU A 111 23.99 -8.01 11.35
CA LEU A 111 24.38 -6.81 12.11
C LEU A 111 23.47 -6.57 13.32
N MET A 112 22.16 -6.74 13.17
CA MET A 112 21.22 -6.59 14.28
C MET A 112 21.45 -7.65 15.37
N ARG A 113 21.84 -8.88 15.02
CA ARG A 113 22.22 -9.92 16.00
C ARG A 113 23.51 -9.58 16.73
N ASP A 114 24.50 -9.01 16.04
CA ASP A 114 25.74 -8.56 16.67
C ASP A 114 25.47 -7.44 17.69
N ILE A 115 24.63 -6.47 17.31
CA ILE A 115 24.17 -5.40 18.21
C ILE A 115 23.41 -5.95 19.41
N ASN A 116 22.51 -6.92 19.18
CA ASN A 116 21.80 -7.59 20.28
C ASN A 116 22.79 -8.31 21.22
N SER A 117 23.82 -8.97 20.69
CA SER A 117 24.86 -9.60 21.51
C SER A 117 25.61 -8.58 22.36
N ILE A 118 25.94 -7.41 21.80
CA ILE A 118 26.59 -6.31 22.53
C ILE A 118 25.71 -5.82 23.68
N ILE A 119 24.41 -5.60 23.43
CA ILE A 119 23.45 -5.14 24.43
C ILE A 119 23.27 -6.18 25.55
N VAL A 120 23.09 -7.46 25.20
CA VAL A 120 22.91 -8.55 26.17
C VAL A 120 24.16 -8.74 27.03
N GLN A 121 25.35 -8.62 26.43
CA GLN A 121 26.64 -8.69 27.14
C GLN A 121 27.01 -7.39 27.86
N LYS A 122 26.16 -6.36 27.80
CA LYS A 122 26.37 -5.03 28.41
C LYS A 122 27.65 -4.33 27.97
N ARG A 123 28.11 -4.61 26.75
CA ARG A 123 29.30 -4.00 26.13
C ARG A 123 28.97 -2.65 25.48
N PHE A 124 28.36 -1.74 26.23
CA PHE A 124 27.76 -0.53 25.66
C PHE A 124 28.76 0.45 25.03
N ASP A 125 30.05 0.35 25.37
CA ASP A 125 31.08 1.14 24.69
C ASP A 125 31.26 0.67 23.23
N ASP A 126 31.13 -0.62 22.95
CA ASP A 126 31.19 -1.16 21.57
C ASP A 126 29.91 -0.83 20.78
N LEU A 127 28.82 -0.52 21.48
CA LEU A 127 27.53 -0.20 20.86
C LEU A 127 27.59 1.11 20.08
N VAL A 128 28.29 2.12 20.62
CA VAL A 128 28.38 3.44 20.00
C VAL A 128 29.09 3.37 18.65
N ASP A 129 30.12 2.53 18.54
CA ASP A 129 30.89 2.32 17.31
C ASP A 129 30.08 1.63 16.22
N LYS A 130 29.05 0.87 16.60
CA LYS A 130 28.16 0.15 15.68
C LYS A 130 26.96 0.97 15.21
N LEU A 131 26.65 2.10 15.84
CA LEU A 131 25.53 2.97 15.45
C LEU A 131 25.64 3.54 14.02
N PRO A 132 26.83 4.02 13.55
CA PRO A 132 26.98 4.50 12.18
C PRO A 132 26.73 3.40 11.14
N GLU A 133 27.30 2.21 11.38
CA GLU A 133 27.09 1.03 10.51
C GLU A 133 25.62 0.62 10.48
N LEU A 134 24.95 0.60 11.64
CA LEU A 134 23.52 0.33 11.73
C LEU A 134 22.70 1.34 10.92
N SER A 135 23.05 2.63 11.03
CA SER A 135 22.33 3.70 10.32
C SER A 135 22.44 3.55 8.80
N LEU A 136 23.60 3.15 8.29
CA LEU A 136 23.81 2.90 6.86
C LEU A 136 23.00 1.70 6.37
N VAL A 137 23.07 0.59 7.09
CA VAL A 137 22.35 -0.64 6.72
C VAL A 137 20.83 -0.41 6.74
N LEU A 138 20.30 0.27 7.75
CA LEU A 138 18.86 0.59 7.80
C LEU A 138 18.45 1.59 6.72
N LYS A 139 19.30 2.55 6.38
CA LYS A 139 19.06 3.47 5.25
C LYS A 139 18.98 2.69 3.93
N ASP A 140 19.83 1.68 3.74
CA ASP A 140 19.78 0.82 2.57
C ASP A 140 18.53 -0.07 2.54
N GLU A 141 18.08 -0.59 3.68
CA GLU A 141 16.78 -1.27 3.79
C GLU A 141 15.64 -0.34 3.38
N MET A 142 15.59 0.88 3.91
CA MET A 142 14.57 1.87 3.56
C MET A 142 14.59 2.22 2.08
N ARG A 143 15.78 2.35 1.47
CA ARG A 143 15.92 2.65 0.05
C ARG A 143 15.37 1.53 -0.84
N LYS A 144 15.45 0.27 -0.42
CA LYS A 144 14.89 -0.89 -1.16
C LYS A 144 13.36 -0.96 -1.12
N LEU A 145 12.70 -0.16 -0.28
CA LEU A 145 11.25 -0.10 -0.16
C LEU A 145 10.58 0.92 -1.07
N ASN A 146 11.37 1.84 -1.66
CA ASN A 146 10.95 2.82 -2.65
C ASN A 146 11.23 2.33 -4.07
#